data_AF-A0A3S1PW18-F1
#
_entry.id   AF-A0A3S1PW18-F1
#
_cell.length_a   1.000
_cell.length_b   1.000
_cell.length_c   1.000
_cell.angle_alpha   90.00
_cell.angle_beta   90.00
_cell.angle_gamma   90.00
#
_symmetry.space_group_name_H-M   'P 1'
#
loop_
_entity.id
_entity.type
_entity.pdbx_description
1 polymer ?
#
loop_
_entity_poly.entity_id
_entity_poly.type
_entity_poly.pdbx_seq_one_letter_code
_entity_poly.pdbx_strand_id
1 'polypeptide(L)' 'MAEKLHPKIDNGLPKESASFSGGTLVCLCTSNPVKVKVKGQIAHDHAFRLPAFGAAAGVVV' A
#
# COMPACT_ATOMS: atom_id res chain seq x y z
N MET A 1 23.84 7.59 5.45
CA MET A 1 22.61 8.42 5.45
C MET A 1 21.51 7.51 4.92
N ALA A 2 20.36 7.40 5.58
CA ALA A 2 19.35 6.42 5.19
C ALA A 2 18.65 6.86 3.91
N GLU A 3 18.75 6.04 2.87
CA GLU A 3 18.08 6.28 1.60
C GLU A 3 16.58 6.00 1.77
N LYS A 4 15.74 7.01 1.48
CA LYS A 4 14.28 6.87 1.59
C LYS A 4 13.74 6.18 0.36
N LEU A 5 13.07 5.05 0.55
CA LEU A 5 12.53 4.23 -0.52
C LEU A 5 11.05 4.53 -0.74
N HIS A 6 10.26 4.57 0.33
CA HIS A 6 8.83 4.84 0.25
C HIS A 6 8.27 5.22 1.64
N PRO A 7 7.42 6.26 1.76
CA PRO A 7 6.89 6.72 3.06
C PRO A 7 6.22 5.65 3.92
N LYS A 8 5.68 4.58 3.32
CA LYS A 8 5.08 3.48 4.10
C LYS A 8 6.09 2.49 4.71
N ILE A 9 7.34 2.47 4.24
CA ILE A 9 8.36 1.51 4.69
C ILE A 9 9.62 2.18 5.24
N ASP A 10 9.77 3.50 5.02
CA ASP A 10 10.90 4.30 5.53
C ASP A 10 11.03 4.21 7.07
N ASN A 11 9.93 3.93 7.77
CA ASN A 11 9.87 3.75 9.22
C ASN A 11 9.76 2.28 9.66
N GLY A 12 10.02 1.33 8.75
CA GLY A 12 9.84 -0.10 8.96
C GLY A 12 8.46 -0.63 8.57
N LEU A 13 8.35 -1.95 8.44
CA LEU A 13 7.11 -2.65 8.08
C LEU A 13 6.49 -3.31 9.33
N PRO A 14 5.21 -3.04 9.64
CA PRO A 14 4.51 -3.79 10.67
C PRO A 14 4.30 -5.24 10.22
N LYS A 15 4.20 -6.17 11.18
CA LYS A 15 3.80 -7.55 10.87
C LYS A 15 2.34 -7.59 10.46
N GLU A 16 2.08 -8.32 9.39
CA GLU A 16 0.76 -8.66 8.89
C GLU A 16 -0.04 -9.38 10.01
N SER A 17 -1.32 -9.04 10.18
CA SER A 17 -2.19 -9.78 11.10
C SER A 17 -2.76 -11.01 10.41
N ALA A 18 -2.58 -12.20 11.00
CA ALA A 18 -3.17 -13.44 10.49
C ALA A 18 -4.71 -13.39 10.40
N SER A 19 -5.35 -12.48 11.14
CA SER A 19 -6.81 -12.29 11.16
C SER A 19 -7.32 -11.24 10.18
N PHE A 20 -6.46 -10.60 9.39
CA PHE A 20 -6.91 -9.64 8.38
C PHE A 20 -7.79 -10.33 7.31
N SER A 21 -8.97 -9.78 7.06
CA SER A 21 -9.99 -10.37 6.18
C SER A 21 -10.22 -9.54 4.92
N GLY A 22 -9.29 -8.62 4.63
CA GLY A 22 -9.39 -7.64 3.56
C GLY A 22 -9.85 -6.27 4.05
N GLY A 23 -9.97 -5.33 3.11
CA GLY A 23 -10.24 -3.93 3.38
C GLY A 23 -10.86 -3.21 2.19
N THR A 24 -11.00 -1.88 2.30
CA THR A 24 -11.48 -1.05 1.20
C THR A 24 -10.40 -0.03 0.84
N LEU A 25 -9.95 -0.07 -0.41
CA LEU A 25 -9.06 0.94 -0.98
C LEU A 25 -9.90 2.10 -1.50
N VAL A 26 -9.48 3.32 -1.18
CA VAL A 26 -10.16 4.54 -1.59
C VAL A 26 -9.16 5.45 -2.29
N CYS A 27 -9.54 5.98 -3.45
CA CYS A 27 -8.70 6.95 -4.14
C CYS A 27 -8.71 8.32 -3.43
N LEU A 28 -7.73 9.16 -3.77
CA LEU A 28 -7.54 10.48 -3.14
C LEU A 28 -8.47 11.58 -3.70
N CYS A 29 -9.45 11.25 -4.54
CA CYS A 29 -10.35 12.23 -5.13
C CYS A 29 -11.27 12.86 -4.07
N THR A 30 -11.35 14.20 -4.02
CA THR A 30 -12.18 14.94 -3.05
C THR A 30 -13.69 14.78 -3.30
N SER A 31 -14.09 14.56 -4.55
CA SER A 31 -15.49 14.35 -4.94
C SER A 31 -15.64 13.05 -5.72
N ASN A 32 -16.69 12.29 -5.42
CA ASN A 32 -16.97 10.96 -5.97
C ASN A 32 -15.77 9.98 -5.89
N PRO A 33 -15.26 9.67 -4.69
CA PRO A 33 -14.13 8.77 -4.53
C PRO A 33 -14.48 7.34 -4.93
N VAL A 34 -13.62 6.73 -5.74
CA VAL A 34 -13.68 5.32 -6.11
C VAL A 34 -13.31 4.48 -4.89
N LYS A 35 -14.17 3.52 -4.55
CA LYS A 35 -13.98 2.58 -3.43
C LYS A 35 -13.92 1.15 -3.98
N VAL A 36 -12.83 0.45 -3.71
CA VAL A 36 -12.63 -0.94 -4.13
C VAL A 36 -12.51 -1.82 -2.90
N LYS A 37 -13.39 -2.82 -2.79
CA LYS A 37 -13.34 -3.81 -1.71
C LYS A 37 -12.43 -4.97 -2.10
N VAL A 38 -11.40 -5.19 -1.30
CA VAL A 38 -10.53 -6.38 -1.38
C VAL A 38 -11.00 -7.36 -0.32
N LYS A 39 -11.28 -8.61 -0.72
CA LYS A 39 -11.69 -9.68 0.19
C LYS A 39 -10.50 -10.63 0.38
N GLY A 40 -10.04 -10.78 1.62
CA GLY A 40 -8.89 -11.62 1.97
C GLY A 40 -7.57 -10.87 2.12
N GLN A 41 -6.53 -11.65 2.43
CA GLN A 41 -5.15 -11.21 2.70
C GLN A 41 -4.39 -10.95 1.40
N ILE A 42 -3.29 -10.20 1.49
CA ILE A 42 -2.30 -10.07 0.42
C ILE A 42 -1.05 -10.87 0.77
N ALA A 43 -0.60 -11.71 -0.16
CA ALA A 43 0.47 -12.67 0.09
C ALA A 43 1.86 -12.24 -0.43
N HIS A 44 1.91 -11.26 -1.34
CA HIS A 44 3.14 -10.87 -2.06
C HIS A 44 3.32 -9.35 -2.09
N ASP A 45 3.04 -8.64 -0.99
CA ASP A 45 3.39 -7.23 -0.89
C ASP A 45 4.91 -7.06 -0.96
N HIS A 46 5.38 -6.25 -1.91
CA HIS A 46 6.80 -6.03 -2.14
C HIS A 46 7.05 -4.60 -2.62
N ALA A 47 8.15 -4.01 -2.17
CA ALA A 47 8.60 -2.73 -2.69
C ALA A 47 9.34 -2.94 -4.02
N PHE A 48 8.86 -2.27 -5.08
CA PHE A 48 9.56 -2.20 -6.37
C PHE A 48 9.68 -0.76 -6.83
N ARG A 49 10.77 -0.44 -7.53
CA ARG A 49 11.01 0.89 -8.08
C ARG A 49 10.90 0.87 -9.60
N LEU A 50 9.85 1.51 -10.12
CA LEU A 50 9.66 1.79 -11.55
C LEU A 50 9.48 3.30 -11.75
N PRO A 51 10.10 3.92 -12.78
CA PRO A 51 9.96 5.37 -13.03
C PRO A 51 8.53 5.81 -13.41
N ALA A 52 7.67 4.91 -13.87
CA ALA A 52 6.31 5.21 -14.31
C ALA A 52 5.28 5.31 -13.17
N PHE A 53 5.60 4.77 -12.00
CA PHE A 53 4.78 4.90 -10.80
C PHE A 53 5.46 5.97 -9.94
N GLY A 54 4.79 7.10 -9.71
CA GLY A 54 5.35 8.20 -8.90
C GLY A 54 5.73 7.75 -7.48
N ALA A 55 6.14 8.69 -6.62
CA ALA A 55 6.63 8.41 -5.26
C ALA A 55 5.65 7.68 -4.30
N ALA A 56 4.44 7.34 -4.78
CA ALA A 56 3.49 6.44 -4.14
C ALA A 56 3.62 5.03 -4.76
N ALA A 57 4.70 4.32 -4.46
CA ALA A 57 4.78 2.89 -4.73
C ALA A 57 3.65 2.20 -3.93
N GLY A 58 2.78 1.46 -4.60
CA GLY A 58 1.66 0.80 -3.95
C GLY A 58 2.17 -0.27 -2.98
N VAL A 59 2.24 0.04 -1.68
CA VAL A 59 2.09 -0.97 -0.63
C VAL A 59 0.60 -1.28 -0.58
N VAL A 60 0.27 -2.44 -1.10
CA VAL A 60 -1.05 -3.02 -1.03
C VAL A 60 -1.11 -3.78 0.29
N VAL A 61 -1.49 -3.04 1.35
CA VAL A 61 -2.50 -3.44 2.35
C VAL A 61 -2.82 -4.92 2.50
#